data_AF-A0A5S9WP34-F1
#
_entry.id   AF-A0A5S9WP34-F1
#
_cell.length_a   1.000
_cell.length_b   1.000
_cell.length_c   1.000
_cell.angle_alpha   90.00
_cell.angle_beta   90.00
_cell.angle_gamma   90.00
#
_symmetry.space_group_name_H-M   'P 1'
#
loop_
_entity.id
_entity.type
_entity.pdbx_description
1 polymer ?
#
loop_
_entity_poly.entity_id
_entity_poly.type
_entity_poly.pdbx_seq_one_letter_code
_entity_poly.pdbx_strand_id
1 'polypeptide(L)'
;MEEDLLSYIYGSRGASSSELTKIVSTVPKLLGKRGHKTLSLYYDFVKESLEADKSSKYETLCQSFPQGNLENKKRNVSVLRELGMPHKLLFPLLISVGQPVCGKDRFNTSLKKVVEMGFDPTTAKFVKALHVSYEMNDKTIEEKVNVYKMLGFAVEDVWVIFKKWPYSLKYSEEKITQTIETLKMWGLRGPSSFEEVSSIHTYLRAEDIELN
;
A
#
# COMPACT_ATOMS: atom_id res chain seq x y z
N MET A 1 16.88 10.45 -19.95
CA MET A 1 15.83 10.17 -18.93
C MET A 1 16.32 10.49 -17.53
N GLU A 2 17.50 10.01 -17.09
CA GLU A 2 18.11 10.44 -15.81
C GLU A 2 18.52 11.93 -15.79
N GLU A 3 18.99 12.47 -16.92
CA GLU A 3 19.44 13.88 -16.99
C GLU A 3 18.30 14.91 -16.81
N ASP A 4 17.05 14.59 -17.17
CA ASP A 4 15.93 15.53 -17.04
C ASP A 4 15.46 15.70 -15.59
N LEU A 5 15.59 14.66 -14.77
CA LEU A 5 15.25 14.71 -13.34
C LEU A 5 16.29 15.55 -12.58
N LEU A 6 17.56 15.25 -12.82
CA LEU A 6 18.68 15.92 -12.17
C LEU A 6 18.73 17.39 -12.61
N SER A 7 18.64 17.69 -13.91
CA SER A 7 18.66 19.08 -14.39
C SER A 7 17.48 19.90 -13.86
N TYR A 8 16.27 19.32 -13.78
CA TYR A 8 15.11 20.02 -13.22
C TYR A 8 15.27 20.29 -11.72
N ILE A 9 15.70 19.33 -10.92
CA ILE A 9 15.81 19.54 -9.46
C ILE A 9 16.99 20.47 -9.12
N TYR A 10 18.14 20.31 -9.78
CA TYR A 10 19.28 21.23 -9.61
C TYR A 10 18.92 22.66 -10.05
N GLY A 11 18.31 22.81 -11.22
CA GLY A 11 18.04 24.11 -11.83
C GLY A 11 16.84 24.87 -11.24
N SER A 12 15.77 24.17 -10.84
CA SER A 12 14.53 24.83 -10.38
C SER A 12 14.39 24.94 -8.86
N ARG A 13 15.10 24.12 -8.09
CA ARG A 13 14.96 24.06 -6.62
C ARG A 13 16.25 24.16 -5.82
N GLY A 14 17.40 24.22 -6.48
CA GLY A 14 18.69 24.40 -5.81
C GLY A 14 19.05 23.30 -4.82
N ALA A 15 18.56 22.07 -5.04
CA ALA A 15 18.87 20.95 -4.16
C ALA A 15 20.36 20.60 -4.20
N SER A 16 20.94 20.30 -3.04
CA SER A 16 22.32 19.79 -2.98
C SER A 16 22.42 18.36 -3.49
N SER A 17 23.60 17.98 -3.99
CA SER A 17 23.89 16.60 -4.42
C SER A 17 23.59 15.58 -3.31
N SER A 18 24.00 15.86 -2.07
CA SER A 18 23.75 14.99 -0.91
C SER A 18 22.26 14.82 -0.58
N GLU A 19 21.46 15.87 -0.78
CA GLU A 19 20.02 15.82 -0.54
C GLU A 19 19.33 14.95 -1.58
N LEU A 20 19.68 15.12 -2.85
CA LEU A 20 19.21 14.27 -3.95
C LEU A 20 19.56 12.80 -3.73
N THR A 21 20.80 12.50 -3.35
CA THR A 21 21.21 11.12 -3.03
C THR A 21 20.34 10.54 -1.92
N LYS A 22 20.10 11.28 -0.84
CA LYS A 22 19.25 10.82 0.26
C LYS A 22 17.81 10.54 -0.19
N ILE A 23 17.24 11.41 -1.03
CA ILE A 23 15.89 11.25 -1.59
C ILE A 23 15.81 10.01 -2.49
N VAL A 24 16.75 9.85 -3.42
CA VAL A 24 16.79 8.72 -4.35
C VAL A 24 17.02 7.40 -3.61
N SER A 25 17.88 7.37 -2.60
CA SER A 25 18.09 6.18 -1.76
C SER A 25 16.85 5.81 -0.93
N THR A 26 16.07 6.79 -0.50
CA THR A 26 14.80 6.56 0.23
C THR A 26 13.71 6.05 -0.69
N VAL A 27 13.70 6.51 -1.95
CA VAL A 27 12.64 6.21 -2.92
C VAL A 27 13.23 5.92 -4.30
N PRO A 28 13.79 4.72 -4.53
CA PRO A 28 14.44 4.40 -5.81
C PRO A 28 13.49 4.45 -7.01
N LYS A 29 12.20 4.14 -6.80
CA LYS A 29 11.15 4.15 -7.84
C LYS A 29 10.90 5.53 -8.45
N LEU A 30 11.41 6.60 -7.85
CA LEU A 30 11.28 7.98 -8.32
C LEU A 30 12.04 8.19 -9.64
N LEU A 31 13.15 7.48 -9.84
CA LEU A 31 13.96 7.53 -11.07
C LEU A 31 13.20 7.04 -12.32
N GLY A 32 12.20 6.17 -12.14
CA GLY A 32 11.39 5.64 -13.24
C GLY A 32 10.21 6.53 -13.66
N LYS A 33 9.98 7.68 -13.01
CA LYS A 33 8.82 8.53 -13.27
C LYS A 33 9.10 9.56 -14.35
N ARG A 34 8.18 9.65 -15.32
CA ARG A 34 8.20 10.68 -16.37
C ARG A 34 7.33 11.88 -15.96
N GLY A 35 7.83 13.08 -16.25
CA GLY A 35 7.09 14.34 -16.14
C GLY A 35 7.43 15.19 -14.91
N HIS A 36 7.77 16.46 -15.16
CA HIS A 36 8.26 17.40 -14.15
C HIS A 36 7.29 17.63 -12.97
N LYS A 37 5.97 17.76 -13.22
CA LYS A 37 4.97 18.01 -12.16
C LYS A 37 4.94 16.88 -11.13
N THR A 38 4.95 15.65 -11.61
CA THR A 38 4.93 14.43 -10.81
C THR A 38 6.20 14.33 -9.96
N LEU A 39 7.36 14.55 -10.57
CA LEU A 39 8.67 14.55 -9.90
C LEU A 39 8.83 15.65 -8.84
N SER A 40 8.37 16.85 -9.18
CA SER A 40 8.37 18.04 -8.32
C SER A 40 7.60 17.77 -7.01
N LEU A 41 6.41 17.19 -7.10
CA LEU A 41 5.58 16.88 -5.94
C LEU A 41 6.17 15.79 -5.05
N TYR A 42 6.85 14.81 -5.63
CA TYR A 42 7.54 13.79 -4.83
C TYR A 42 8.76 14.37 -4.11
N TYR A 43 9.54 15.21 -4.80
CA TYR A 43 10.67 15.88 -4.16
C TYR A 43 10.19 16.70 -2.95
N ASP A 44 9.12 17.48 -3.09
CA ASP A 44 8.57 18.28 -1.98
C ASP A 44 8.11 17.37 -0.84
N PHE A 45 7.33 16.33 -1.14
CA PHE A 45 6.80 15.43 -0.13
C PHE A 45 7.91 14.66 0.63
N VAL A 46 8.96 14.19 -0.06
CA VAL A 46 10.10 13.53 0.58
C VAL A 46 10.92 14.52 1.39
N LYS A 47 11.17 15.72 0.86
CA LYS A 47 11.88 16.78 1.58
C LYS A 47 11.15 17.18 2.85
N GLU A 48 9.86 17.48 2.75
CA GLU A 48 8.99 17.79 3.89
C GLU A 48 8.95 16.65 4.91
N SER A 49 8.94 15.40 4.46
CA SER A 49 8.97 14.24 5.38
C SER A 49 10.33 14.13 6.10
N LEU A 50 11.44 14.36 5.39
CA LEU A 50 12.78 14.37 5.98
C LEU A 50 13.00 15.56 6.93
N GLU A 51 12.24 16.65 6.76
CA GLU A 51 12.21 17.80 7.67
C GLU A 51 11.26 17.59 8.85
N ALA A 52 10.12 16.93 8.64
CA ALA A 52 9.17 16.56 9.69
C ALA A 52 9.72 15.48 10.64
N ASP A 53 10.50 14.51 10.14
CA ASP A 53 11.24 13.58 11.02
C ASP A 53 12.26 14.29 11.93
N LYS A 54 12.62 15.56 11.62
CA LYS A 54 13.48 16.42 12.46
C LYS A 54 12.68 17.41 13.34
N SER A 55 11.38 17.58 13.10
CA SER A 55 10.53 18.63 13.70
C SER A 55 9.23 18.05 14.24
N SER A 56 8.96 18.24 15.53
CA SER A 56 7.79 17.70 16.24
C SER A 56 6.44 18.38 15.92
N LYS A 57 6.35 19.22 14.88
CA LYS A 57 5.12 19.98 14.56
C LYS A 57 4.58 19.64 13.18
N TYR A 58 3.39 19.04 13.18
CA TYR A 58 2.74 18.41 12.04
C TYR A 58 1.54 19.20 11.47
N GLU A 59 1.26 20.42 11.95
CA GLU A 59 -0.08 21.02 11.85
C GLU A 59 -0.43 21.87 10.61
N THR A 60 0.50 22.28 9.73
CA THR A 60 0.24 23.50 8.93
C THR A 60 0.35 23.45 7.40
N LEU A 61 0.23 22.30 6.72
CA LEU A 61 0.75 22.24 5.33
C LEU A 61 -0.20 21.75 4.22
N CYS A 62 -1.52 21.80 4.40
CA CYS A 62 -2.46 21.45 3.33
C CYS A 62 -3.49 22.55 3.08
N GLN A 63 -3.05 23.67 2.49
CA GLN A 63 -3.99 24.66 1.95
C GLN A 63 -3.70 24.94 0.48
N SER A 64 -4.69 24.59 -0.34
CA SER A 64 -4.95 24.98 -1.72
C SER A 64 -4.08 24.38 -2.84
N PHE A 65 -4.70 23.49 -3.62
CA PHE A 65 -4.23 23.13 -4.96
C PHE A 65 -5.44 22.79 -5.89
N PRO A 66 -5.31 22.91 -7.24
CA PRO A 66 -6.44 22.86 -8.17
C PRO A 66 -6.91 21.43 -8.55
N GLN A 67 -8.21 21.27 -8.83
CA GLN A 67 -8.97 20.01 -9.00
C GLN A 67 -8.36 18.91 -9.92
N GLY A 68 -8.24 17.66 -9.43
CA GLY A 68 -7.84 16.47 -10.21
C GLY A 68 -7.59 15.17 -9.39
N ASN A 69 -7.16 14.08 -10.04
CA ASN A 69 -6.77 12.80 -9.40
C ASN A 69 -5.64 12.98 -8.37
N LEU A 70 -4.71 13.89 -8.67
CA LEU A 70 -3.59 14.22 -7.79
C LEU A 70 -4.03 14.86 -6.46
N GLU A 71 -5.05 15.70 -6.48
CA GLU A 71 -5.57 16.34 -5.25
C GLU A 71 -6.30 15.35 -4.36
N ASN A 72 -7.03 14.41 -4.96
CA ASN A 72 -7.59 13.28 -4.20
C ASN A 72 -6.47 12.47 -3.54
N LYS A 73 -5.38 12.17 -4.26
CA LYS A 73 -4.24 11.46 -3.69
C LYS A 73 -3.61 12.21 -2.52
N LYS A 74 -3.33 13.50 -2.67
CA LYS A 74 -2.76 14.32 -1.59
C LYS A 74 -3.65 14.35 -0.35
N ARG A 75 -4.94 14.67 -0.52
CA ARG A 75 -5.91 14.68 0.58
C ARG A 75 -5.95 13.34 1.30
N ASN A 76 -6.06 12.25 0.55
CA ASN A 76 -6.17 10.91 1.12
C ASN A 76 -4.89 10.49 1.85
N VAL A 77 -3.72 10.89 1.35
CA VAL A 77 -2.43 10.66 2.02
C VAL A 77 -2.28 11.51 3.28
N SER A 78 -2.84 12.72 3.33
CA SER A 78 -2.94 13.51 4.58
C SER A 78 -3.75 12.76 5.64
N VAL A 79 -4.90 12.21 5.26
CA VAL A 79 -5.73 11.41 6.17
C VAL A 79 -4.96 10.19 6.71
N LEU A 80 -4.22 9.48 5.85
CA LEU A 80 -3.38 8.35 6.30
C LEU A 80 -2.26 8.80 7.25
N ARG A 81 -1.68 9.98 7.01
CA ARG A 81 -0.67 10.58 7.90
C ARG A 81 -1.26 10.93 9.26
N GLU A 82 -2.44 11.55 9.29
CA GLU A 82 -3.16 11.90 10.52
C GLU A 82 -3.53 10.65 11.34
N LEU A 83 -3.74 9.51 10.68
CA LEU A 83 -3.88 8.20 11.32
C LEU A 83 -2.56 7.61 11.86
N GLY A 84 -1.44 8.32 11.72
CA GLY A 84 -0.14 7.90 12.21
C GLY A 84 0.65 7.01 11.26
N MET A 85 0.26 6.88 9.99
CA MET A 85 1.00 6.05 9.03
C MET A 85 2.42 6.59 8.80
N PRO A 86 3.47 5.76 8.98
CA PRO A 86 4.85 6.15 8.73
C PRO A 86 5.10 6.59 7.30
N HIS A 87 5.97 7.60 7.12
CA HIS A 87 6.37 8.12 5.80
C HIS A 87 6.82 7.04 4.82
N LYS A 88 7.58 6.04 5.29
CA LYS A 88 8.02 4.88 4.49
C LYS A 88 6.87 4.11 3.82
N LEU A 89 5.67 4.14 4.40
CA LEU A 89 4.46 3.51 3.84
C LEU A 89 3.62 4.47 3.00
N LEU A 90 3.71 5.78 3.26
CA LEU A 90 3.01 6.81 2.47
C LEU A 90 3.66 7.03 1.11
N PHE A 91 5.00 6.95 1.00
CA PHE A 91 5.70 7.22 -0.27
C PHE A 91 5.20 6.34 -1.43
N PRO A 92 5.13 5.00 -1.31
CA PRO A 92 4.67 4.15 -2.41
C PRO A 92 3.25 4.50 -2.89
N LEU A 93 2.36 4.93 -1.99
CA LEU A 93 0.97 5.26 -2.28
C LEU A 93 0.82 6.51 -3.17
N LEU A 94 1.75 7.45 -3.03
CA LEU A 94 1.78 8.64 -3.89
C LEU A 94 2.31 8.28 -5.28
N ILE A 95 3.37 7.46 -5.32
CA ILE A 95 4.23 7.25 -6.49
C ILE A 95 3.60 6.37 -7.56
N SER A 96 2.87 5.35 -7.15
CA SER A 96 2.33 4.37 -8.08
C SER A 96 0.97 4.81 -8.66
N VAL A 97 0.72 4.40 -9.90
CA VAL A 97 -0.61 4.49 -10.52
C VAL A 97 -1.47 3.36 -9.92
N GLY A 98 -2.80 3.56 -9.83
CA GLY A 98 -3.70 2.52 -9.32
C GLY A 98 -3.62 2.25 -7.81
N GLN A 99 -3.05 3.17 -7.02
CA GLN A 99 -2.96 3.04 -5.57
C GLN A 99 -4.32 3.30 -4.90
N PRO A 100 -4.58 2.74 -3.70
CA PRO A 100 -5.87 2.82 -3.02
C PRO A 100 -6.16 4.19 -2.42
N VAL A 101 -5.45 5.22 -2.88
CA VAL A 101 -5.58 6.63 -2.48
C VAL A 101 -6.18 7.48 -3.61
N CYS A 102 -6.70 6.87 -4.67
CA CYS A 102 -7.37 7.59 -5.75
C CYS A 102 -8.87 7.78 -5.42
N GLY A 103 -9.47 8.88 -5.88
CA GLY A 103 -10.89 9.20 -5.61
C GLY A 103 -11.21 9.46 -4.13
N LYS A 104 -12.35 10.10 -3.84
CA LYS A 104 -12.74 10.44 -2.46
C LYS A 104 -13.54 9.32 -1.80
N ASP A 105 -14.67 8.98 -2.41
CA ASP A 105 -15.66 8.12 -1.75
C ASP A 105 -15.16 6.68 -1.63
N ARG A 106 -14.54 6.16 -2.69
CA ARG A 106 -13.94 4.82 -2.67
C ARG A 106 -12.85 4.69 -1.61
N PHE A 107 -11.95 5.69 -1.50
CA PHE A 107 -10.94 5.73 -0.44
C PHE A 107 -11.57 5.73 0.94
N ASN A 108 -12.51 6.64 1.21
CA ASN A 108 -13.15 6.77 2.52
C ASN A 108 -13.87 5.49 2.94
N THR A 109 -14.64 4.87 2.04
CA THR A 109 -15.34 3.61 2.31
C THR A 109 -14.36 2.48 2.62
N SER A 110 -13.26 2.39 1.87
CA SER A 110 -12.23 1.35 2.06
C SER A 110 -11.48 1.57 3.37
N LEU A 111 -11.09 2.82 3.65
CA LEU A 111 -10.39 3.21 4.86
C LEU A 111 -11.23 2.89 6.10
N LYS A 112 -12.52 3.24 6.08
CA LYS A 112 -13.45 2.94 7.16
C LYS A 112 -13.49 1.45 7.48
N LYS A 113 -13.65 0.59 6.47
CA LYS A 113 -13.65 -0.88 6.64
C LYS A 113 -12.37 -1.37 7.32
N VAL A 114 -11.21 -0.90 6.85
CA VAL A 114 -9.90 -1.35 7.37
C VAL A 114 -9.67 -0.89 8.82
N VAL A 115 -10.09 0.33 9.16
CA VAL A 115 -10.02 0.86 10.53
C VAL A 115 -10.98 0.11 11.46
N GLU A 116 -12.23 -0.14 11.03
CA GLU A 116 -13.22 -0.90 11.80
C GLU A 116 -12.79 -2.35 12.05
N MET A 117 -12.08 -2.96 11.10
CA MET A 117 -11.46 -4.27 11.29
C MET A 117 -10.27 -4.24 12.28
N GLY A 118 -9.84 -3.05 12.74
CA GLY A 118 -8.79 -2.86 13.74
C GLY A 118 -7.38 -3.06 13.19
N PHE A 119 -7.11 -2.74 11.91
CA PHE A 119 -5.74 -2.79 11.40
C PHE A 119 -4.95 -1.58 11.93
N ASP A 120 -3.72 -1.82 12.36
CA ASP A 120 -2.81 -0.78 12.82
C ASP A 120 -2.27 0.04 11.63
N PRO A 121 -2.62 1.34 11.50
CA PRO A 121 -2.17 2.22 10.41
C PRO A 121 -0.65 2.32 10.25
N THR A 122 0.11 1.96 11.28
CA THR A 122 1.57 2.00 11.24
C THR A 122 2.22 0.82 10.52
N THR A 123 1.42 -0.20 10.17
CA THR A 123 1.91 -1.47 9.64
C THR A 123 1.71 -1.61 8.13
N ALA A 124 2.59 -2.38 7.47
CA ALA A 124 2.39 -2.74 6.07
C ALA A 124 1.12 -3.58 5.84
N LYS A 125 0.60 -4.27 6.87
CA LYS A 125 -0.65 -5.02 6.78
C LYS A 125 -1.84 -4.10 6.55
N PHE A 126 -1.86 -2.92 7.17
CA PHE A 126 -2.89 -1.92 6.92
C PHE A 126 -2.93 -1.50 5.45
N VAL A 127 -1.77 -1.22 4.86
CA VAL A 127 -1.68 -0.85 3.44
C VAL A 127 -2.19 -1.98 2.53
N LYS A 128 -1.82 -3.23 2.82
CA LYS A 128 -2.31 -4.40 2.06
C LYS A 128 -3.82 -4.59 2.21
N ALA A 129 -4.36 -4.45 3.41
CA ALA A 129 -5.80 -4.53 3.66
C ALA A 129 -6.55 -3.40 2.93
N LEU A 130 -6.01 -2.18 2.94
CA LEU A 130 -6.56 -1.04 2.22
C LEU A 130 -6.61 -1.29 0.71
N HIS A 131 -5.58 -1.91 0.14
CA HIS A 131 -5.62 -2.35 -1.26
C HIS A 131 -6.77 -3.30 -1.55
N VAL A 132 -6.96 -4.34 -0.72
CA VAL A 132 -8.04 -5.32 -0.92
C VAL A 132 -9.41 -4.68 -0.80
N SER A 133 -9.65 -3.92 0.27
CA SER A 133 -10.93 -3.22 0.48
C SER A 133 -11.20 -2.15 -0.57
N TYR A 134 -10.15 -1.56 -1.14
CA TYR A 134 -10.28 -0.59 -2.22
C TYR A 134 -10.61 -1.28 -3.54
N GLU A 135 -9.90 -2.34 -3.91
CA GLU A 135 -10.03 -3.01 -5.21
C GLU A 135 -11.32 -3.83 -5.31
N MET A 136 -11.76 -4.44 -4.20
CA MET A 136 -12.86 -5.42 -4.19
C MET A 136 -14.15 -4.83 -3.61
N ASN A 137 -15.27 -5.20 -4.22
CA ASN A 137 -16.59 -4.95 -3.64
C ASN A 137 -17.00 -6.10 -2.71
N ASP A 138 -18.08 -5.90 -1.97
CA ASP A 138 -18.53 -6.86 -0.96
C ASP A 138 -18.94 -8.22 -1.57
N LYS A 139 -19.49 -8.20 -2.80
CA LYS A 139 -19.83 -9.43 -3.53
C LYS A 139 -18.59 -10.26 -3.86
N THR A 140 -17.53 -9.64 -4.38
CA THR A 140 -16.27 -10.32 -4.68
C THR A 140 -15.63 -10.89 -3.41
N ILE A 141 -15.69 -10.15 -2.30
CA ILE A 141 -15.19 -10.65 -1.01
C ILE A 141 -16.02 -11.88 -0.56
N GLU A 142 -17.34 -11.84 -0.68
CA GLU A 142 -18.22 -12.95 -0.33
C GLU A 142 -17.95 -14.21 -1.16
N GLU A 143 -17.74 -14.06 -2.49
CA GLU A 143 -17.33 -15.14 -3.38
C GLU A 143 -16.03 -15.80 -2.89
N LYS A 144 -15.02 -15.01 -2.53
CA LYS A 144 -13.76 -15.52 -1.97
C LYS A 144 -13.96 -16.25 -0.65
N VAL A 145 -14.78 -15.72 0.26
CA VAL A 145 -15.10 -16.38 1.54
C VAL A 145 -15.80 -17.72 1.28
N ASN A 146 -16.70 -17.80 0.30
CA ASN A 146 -17.36 -19.05 -0.06
C ASN A 146 -16.40 -20.11 -0.59
N VAL A 147 -15.33 -19.73 -1.32
CA VAL A 147 -14.26 -20.67 -1.70
C VAL A 147 -13.59 -21.26 -0.47
N TYR A 148 -13.19 -20.44 0.51
CA TYR A 148 -12.60 -20.95 1.76
C TYR A 148 -13.56 -21.89 2.51
N LYS A 149 -14.86 -21.58 2.54
CA LYS A 149 -15.88 -22.46 3.13
C LYS A 149 -15.97 -23.82 2.44
N MET A 150 -15.97 -23.84 1.10
CA MET A 150 -15.93 -25.09 0.33
C MET A 150 -14.66 -25.91 0.61
N LEU A 151 -13.57 -25.22 0.96
CA LEU A 151 -12.32 -25.84 1.37
C LEU A 151 -12.29 -26.27 2.85
N GLY A 152 -13.38 -26.08 3.60
CA GLY A 152 -13.57 -26.56 4.96
C GLY A 152 -13.20 -25.57 6.08
N PHE A 153 -13.06 -24.28 5.77
CA PHE A 153 -12.83 -23.24 6.78
C PHE A 153 -14.14 -22.65 7.29
N ALA A 154 -14.19 -22.33 8.59
CA ALA A 154 -15.25 -21.49 9.12
C ALA A 154 -15.05 -20.04 8.65
N VAL A 155 -16.13 -19.24 8.62
CA VAL A 155 -16.04 -17.83 8.19
C VAL A 155 -15.08 -17.05 9.09
N GLU A 156 -15.11 -17.36 10.39
CA GLU A 156 -14.24 -16.79 11.42
C GLU A 156 -12.76 -17.05 11.12
N ASP A 157 -12.43 -18.27 10.67
CA ASP A 157 -11.06 -18.64 10.29
C ASP A 157 -10.57 -17.83 9.08
N VAL A 158 -11.45 -17.55 8.12
CA VAL A 158 -11.13 -16.72 6.95
C VAL A 158 -10.74 -15.31 7.39
N TRP A 159 -11.47 -14.73 8.34
CA TRP A 159 -11.15 -13.39 8.86
C TRP A 159 -9.87 -13.40 9.70
N VAL A 160 -9.57 -14.47 10.43
CA VAL A 160 -8.28 -14.66 11.11
C VAL A 160 -7.14 -14.70 10.07
N ILE A 161 -7.30 -15.47 8.99
CA ILE A 161 -6.33 -15.54 7.88
C ILE A 161 -6.15 -14.18 7.23
N PHE A 162 -7.25 -13.48 6.90
CA PHE A 162 -7.21 -12.15 6.30
C PHE A 162 -6.51 -11.13 7.19
N LYS A 163 -6.80 -11.15 8.49
CA LYS A 163 -6.17 -10.24 9.46
C LYS A 163 -4.66 -10.42 9.50
N LYS A 164 -4.20 -11.66 9.36
CA LYS A 164 -2.79 -12.00 9.34
C LYS A 164 -2.14 -11.73 7.98
N TRP A 165 -2.84 -12.06 6.91
CA TRP A 165 -2.41 -12.03 5.51
C TRP A 165 -3.49 -11.36 4.64
N PRO A 166 -3.53 -10.02 4.54
CA PRO A 166 -4.64 -9.35 3.87
C PRO A 166 -4.83 -9.75 2.41
N TYR A 167 -3.75 -10.07 1.69
CA TYR A 167 -3.82 -10.52 0.30
C TYR A 167 -4.39 -11.93 0.12
N SER A 168 -4.68 -12.68 1.19
CA SER A 168 -5.38 -13.97 1.09
C SER A 168 -6.66 -13.89 0.26
N LEU A 169 -7.43 -12.80 0.40
CA LEU A 169 -8.64 -12.58 -0.39
C LEU A 169 -8.38 -11.96 -1.78
N LYS A 170 -7.14 -11.52 -2.06
CA LYS A 170 -6.77 -10.90 -3.34
C LYS A 170 -6.57 -11.92 -4.47
N TYR A 171 -6.20 -13.15 -4.13
CA TYR A 171 -5.84 -14.19 -5.10
C TYR A 171 -7.05 -14.76 -5.86
N SER A 172 -6.80 -15.36 -7.03
CA SER A 172 -7.83 -16.09 -7.77
C SER A 172 -8.36 -17.28 -6.96
N GLU A 173 -9.58 -17.73 -7.25
CA GLU A 173 -10.17 -18.87 -6.55
C GLU A 173 -9.32 -20.14 -6.74
N GLU A 174 -8.82 -20.34 -7.95
CA GLU A 174 -7.88 -21.41 -8.28
C GLU A 174 -6.61 -21.36 -7.42
N LYS A 175 -5.97 -20.19 -7.30
CA LYS A 175 -4.74 -20.03 -6.51
C LYS A 175 -5.01 -20.28 -5.02
N ILE A 176 -6.15 -19.85 -4.51
CA ILE A 176 -6.58 -20.13 -3.14
C ILE A 176 -6.71 -21.64 -2.95
N THR A 177 -7.47 -22.32 -3.80
CA THR A 177 -7.67 -23.78 -3.76
C THR A 177 -6.35 -24.54 -3.78
N GLN A 178 -5.49 -24.26 -4.78
CA GLN A 178 -4.18 -24.90 -4.90
C GLN A 178 -3.31 -24.70 -3.66
N THR A 179 -3.28 -23.49 -3.11
CA THR A 179 -2.50 -23.18 -1.90
C THR A 179 -3.02 -23.99 -0.72
N ILE A 180 -4.34 -24.04 -0.51
CA ILE A 180 -4.94 -24.79 0.59
C ILE A 180 -4.74 -26.29 0.46
N GLU A 181 -4.92 -26.85 -0.75
CA GLU A 181 -4.71 -28.28 -1.00
C GLU A 181 -3.26 -28.68 -0.76
N THR A 182 -2.31 -27.85 -1.20
CA THR A 182 -0.88 -28.05 -0.94
C THR A 182 -0.59 -28.08 0.56
N LEU A 183 -1.16 -27.15 1.33
CA LEU A 183 -1.01 -27.15 2.80
C LEU A 183 -1.60 -28.40 3.44
N LYS A 184 -2.78 -28.84 3.00
CA LYS A 184 -3.40 -30.09 3.47
C LYS A 184 -2.53 -31.31 3.18
N MET A 185 -1.91 -31.38 1.99
CA MET A 185 -0.96 -32.44 1.64
C MET A 185 0.25 -32.46 2.58
N TRP A 186 0.71 -31.31 3.04
CA TRP A 186 1.81 -31.19 3.99
C TRP A 186 1.40 -31.42 5.45
N GLY A 187 0.15 -31.84 5.70
CA GLY A 187 -0.36 -32.11 7.05
C GLY A 187 -0.76 -30.85 7.84
N LEU A 188 -0.68 -29.67 7.22
CA LEU A 188 -1.01 -28.40 7.81
C LEU A 188 -2.53 -28.16 7.73
N ARG A 189 -3.23 -28.39 8.85
CA ARG A 189 -4.68 -28.23 8.95
C ARG A 189 -5.03 -27.11 9.91
N GLY A 190 -5.83 -26.15 9.42
CA GLY A 190 -6.43 -25.08 10.22
C GLY A 190 -5.72 -23.73 10.15
N PRO A 191 -6.31 -22.67 10.73
CA PRO A 191 -5.75 -21.31 10.69
C PRO A 191 -4.40 -21.20 11.42
N SER A 192 -4.15 -22.04 12.44
CA SER A 192 -2.88 -22.12 13.16
C SER A 192 -1.75 -22.66 12.28
N SER A 193 -2.04 -23.49 11.28
CA SER A 193 -1.00 -23.98 10.37
C SER A 193 -0.46 -22.88 9.46
N PHE A 194 -1.18 -21.75 9.32
CA PHE A 194 -0.65 -20.51 8.70
C PHE A 194 0.26 -19.71 9.65
N GLU A 195 0.51 -20.16 10.88
CA GLU A 195 1.56 -19.64 11.78
C GLU A 195 2.94 -20.16 11.41
N GLU A 196 3.03 -21.41 10.97
CA GLU A 196 4.31 -22.04 10.69
C GLU A 196 4.86 -21.64 9.32
N VAL A 197 3.99 -21.29 8.37
CA VAL A 197 4.42 -21.05 6.98
C VAL A 197 4.68 -19.57 6.70
N SER A 198 5.79 -19.06 7.25
CA SER A 198 6.50 -17.89 6.69
C SER A 198 6.75 -18.06 5.18
N SER A 199 6.82 -19.30 4.70
CA SER A 199 7.04 -19.68 3.30
C SER A 199 5.84 -19.47 2.37
N ILE A 200 4.59 -19.35 2.84
CA ILE A 200 3.43 -19.03 1.98
C ILE A 200 3.62 -17.62 1.41
N HIS A 201 4.14 -16.70 2.22
CA HIS A 201 4.50 -15.37 1.74
C HIS A 201 5.61 -15.44 0.67
N THR A 202 6.58 -16.35 0.78
CA THR A 202 7.63 -16.52 -0.25
C THR A 202 7.08 -17.15 -1.54
N TYR A 203 6.19 -18.15 -1.44
CA TYR A 203 5.57 -18.81 -2.59
C TYR A 203 4.56 -17.92 -3.32
N LEU A 204 3.82 -17.08 -2.59
CA LEU A 204 2.87 -16.12 -3.15
C LEU A 204 3.56 -14.83 -3.65
N ARG A 205 4.71 -14.45 -3.07
CA ARG A 205 5.50 -13.27 -3.50
C ARG A 205 6.39 -13.52 -4.70
N ALA A 206 6.71 -14.78 -5.02
CA ALA A 206 7.56 -15.13 -6.16
C ALA A 206 6.94 -14.71 -7.51
N GLU A 207 5.61 -14.54 -7.60
CA GLU A 207 4.92 -14.08 -8.82
C GLU A 207 4.44 -12.62 -8.74
N ASP A 208 4.34 -12.02 -7.55
CA ASP A 208 3.95 -10.60 -7.38
C ASP A 208 5.07 -9.60 -7.75
N ILE A 209 6.26 -10.07 -8.11
CA ILE A 209 7.36 -9.23 -8.65
C ILE A 209 7.06 -8.79 -10.10
N GLU A 210 6.10 -9.42 -10.80
CA GLU A 210 5.80 -9.11 -12.21
C GLU A 210 4.62 -8.15 -12.44
N LEU A 211 3.96 -7.64 -11.39
CA LEU A 211 2.82 -6.71 -11.53
C LEU A 211 3.08 -5.30 -10.96
N ASN A 212 4.29 -4.77 -11.12
CA ASN A 212 4.60 -3.36 -10.80
C ASN A 212 5.50 -2.69 -11.84
#